data_AF-A0A2E0H2I7-F1
#
_entry.id   AF-A0A2E0H2I7-F1
#
_cell.length_a   1.000
_cell.length_b   1.000
_cell.length_c   1.000
_cell.angle_alpha   90.00
_cell.angle_beta   90.00
_cell.angle_gamma   90.00
#
_symmetry.space_group_name_H-M   'P 1'
#
loop_
_entity.id
_entity.type
_entity.pdbx_description
1 polymer ?
#
loop_
_entity_poly.entity_id
_entity_poly.type
_entity_poly.pdbx_seq_one_letter_code
_entity_poly.pdbx_strand_id
1 'polypeptide(L)'
;YNTEYSGIKFAVLFLAEFMAPIVTAAIVTTLFLGGSQGFDFLPGGIWFAIKMFVLIFLLLWVRSTWPRLRIDQIMGFAWKILFGLGLFNIFLVAVEFMVAVELGHTKDDGSLTTEYMLIMAAVNWMVTIIAFVILANFVGKKKYHRPEPTASPLANMGIGGD
;
A
#
# COMPACT_ATOMS: atom_id res chain seq x y z
N TYR A 1 21.92 8.45 -6.27
CA TYR A 1 23.13 7.99 -5.55
C TYR A 1 24.13 7.22 -6.43
N ASN A 2 23.70 6.51 -7.48
CA ASN A 2 24.60 5.72 -8.33
C ASN A 2 25.68 6.52 -9.11
N THR A 3 25.51 7.83 -9.27
CA THR A 3 26.40 8.68 -10.08
C THR A 3 27.39 9.50 -9.27
N GLU A 4 27.15 9.67 -7.96
CA GLU A 4 27.89 10.61 -7.10
C GLU A 4 28.81 9.90 -6.10
N TYR A 5 28.57 8.61 -5.83
CA TYR A 5 29.34 7.82 -4.88
C TYR A 5 30.09 6.69 -5.60
N SER A 6 31.35 6.47 -5.24
CA SER A 6 32.21 5.40 -5.77
C SER A 6 32.80 4.54 -4.65
N GLY A 7 33.24 3.33 -5.00
CA GLY A 7 33.89 2.37 -4.08
C GLY A 7 32.98 1.87 -2.95
N ILE A 8 33.49 1.88 -1.72
CA ILE A 8 32.77 1.36 -0.53
C ILE A 8 31.49 2.14 -0.24
N LYS A 9 31.48 3.47 -0.46
CA LYS A 9 30.28 4.30 -0.21
C LYS A 9 29.12 3.89 -1.12
N PHE A 10 29.41 3.57 -2.38
CA PHE A 10 28.42 3.00 -3.29
C PHE A 10 27.92 1.63 -2.81
N ALA A 11 28.82 0.75 -2.39
CA ALA A 11 28.47 -0.59 -1.92
C ALA A 11 27.53 -0.55 -0.70
N VAL A 12 27.75 0.35 0.25
CA VAL A 12 26.88 0.51 1.43
C VAL A 12 25.50 1.04 1.05
N LEU A 13 25.41 2.02 0.15
CA LEU A 13 24.12 2.54 -0.32
C LEU A 13 23.35 1.48 -1.13
N PHE A 14 24.04 0.68 -1.92
CA PHE A 14 23.43 -0.44 -2.64
C PHE A 14 22.95 -1.53 -1.66
N LEU A 15 23.77 -1.90 -0.68
CA LEU A 15 23.36 -2.84 0.37
C LEU A 15 22.10 -2.36 1.10
N ALA A 16 22.03 -1.07 1.45
CA ALA A 16 20.86 -0.50 2.11
C ALA A 16 19.58 -0.63 1.26
N GLU A 17 19.66 -0.34 -0.05
CA GLU A 17 18.54 -0.52 -0.97
C GLU A 17 18.09 -2.00 -1.06
N PHE A 18 19.05 -2.95 -1.07
CA PHE A 18 18.74 -4.38 -1.09
C PHE A 18 18.17 -4.90 0.23
N MET A 19 18.52 -4.27 1.35
CA MET A 19 17.96 -4.59 2.67
C MET A 19 16.54 -4.05 2.85
N ALA A 20 16.12 -3.02 2.10
CA ALA A 20 14.82 -2.39 2.30
C ALA A 20 13.62 -3.36 2.18
N PRO A 21 13.53 -4.26 1.16
CA PRO A 21 12.47 -5.26 1.10
C PRO A 21 12.52 -6.27 2.24
N ILE A 22 13.72 -6.64 2.71
CA ILE A 22 13.93 -7.59 3.81
C ILE A 22 13.38 -7.00 5.11
N VAL A 23 13.79 -5.78 5.46
CA VAL A 23 13.33 -5.09 6.67
C VAL A 23 11.83 -4.82 6.61
N THR A 24 11.32 -4.38 5.44
CA THR A 24 9.89 -4.15 5.24
C THR A 24 9.09 -5.44 5.45
N ALA A 25 9.54 -6.56 4.88
CA ALA A 25 8.90 -7.86 5.09
C ALA A 25 8.95 -8.31 6.56
N ALA A 26 10.03 -8.02 7.29
CA ALA A 26 10.14 -8.34 8.72
C ALA A 26 9.09 -7.58 9.55
N ILE A 27 8.94 -6.28 9.29
CA ILE A 27 7.97 -5.41 9.98
C ILE A 27 6.54 -5.86 9.67
N VAL A 28 6.24 -6.08 8.38
CA VAL A 28 4.89 -6.49 7.95
C VAL A 28 4.53 -7.86 8.52
N THR A 29 5.48 -8.82 8.53
CA THR A 29 5.26 -10.14 9.12
C THR A 29 4.93 -10.06 10.61
N THR A 30 5.67 -9.22 11.35
CA THR A 30 5.48 -9.05 12.79
C THR A 30 4.15 -8.38 13.12
N LEU A 31 3.82 -7.28 12.44
CA LEU A 31 2.67 -6.46 12.79
C LEU A 31 1.34 -7.00 12.25
N PHE A 32 1.33 -7.57 11.05
CA PHE A 32 0.09 -7.90 10.35
C PHE A 32 -0.14 -9.39 10.13
N LEU A 33 0.92 -10.21 10.06
CA LEU A 33 0.80 -11.65 9.82
C LEU A 33 0.96 -12.50 11.10
N GLY A 34 0.84 -11.88 12.28
CA GLY A 34 0.91 -12.60 13.56
C GLY A 34 2.32 -13.10 13.93
N GLY A 35 3.38 -12.57 13.31
CA GLY A 35 4.76 -12.89 13.66
C GLY A 35 5.08 -14.39 13.58
N SER A 36 5.61 -14.93 14.70
CA SER A 36 6.02 -16.33 14.85
C SER A 36 4.87 -17.30 15.11
N GLN A 37 3.62 -16.82 15.26
CA GLN A 37 2.49 -17.71 15.47
C GLN A 37 2.19 -18.51 14.19
N GLY A 38 2.02 -19.82 14.34
CA GLY A 38 1.73 -20.73 13.25
C GLY A 38 1.15 -22.02 13.79
N PHE A 39 0.98 -23.01 12.92
CA PHE A 39 0.48 -24.32 13.32
C PHE A 39 1.56 -25.10 14.08
N ASP A 40 1.15 -25.88 15.08
CA ASP A 40 2.00 -26.65 16.00
C ASP A 40 2.95 -27.65 15.31
N PHE A 41 2.79 -27.87 14.00
CA PHE A 41 3.64 -28.75 13.21
C PHE A 41 5.07 -28.24 13.05
N LEU A 42 5.31 -26.92 13.05
CA LEU A 42 6.64 -26.32 12.88
C LEU A 42 6.98 -25.32 14.01
N PRO A 43 8.26 -25.22 14.43
CA PRO A 43 8.72 -24.16 15.33
C PRO A 43 8.37 -22.76 14.81
N GLY A 44 7.93 -21.87 15.69
CA GLY A 44 7.46 -20.53 15.33
C GLY A 44 8.49 -19.66 14.59
N GLY A 45 9.79 -19.88 14.83
CA GLY A 45 10.86 -19.20 14.09
C GLY A 45 10.89 -19.55 12.60
N ILE A 46 10.56 -20.80 12.25
CA ILE A 46 10.48 -21.23 10.85
C ILE A 46 9.25 -20.64 10.17
N TRP A 47 8.12 -20.56 10.88
CA TRP A 47 6.92 -19.88 10.38
C TRP A 47 7.15 -18.41 10.08
N PHE A 48 7.88 -17.71 10.96
CA PHE A 48 8.28 -16.33 10.71
C PHE A 48 9.12 -16.22 9.43
N ALA A 49 10.14 -17.08 9.27
CA ALA A 49 11.00 -17.08 8.09
C ALA A 49 10.22 -17.38 6.80
N ILE A 50 9.27 -18.32 6.83
CA ILE A 50 8.42 -18.65 5.67
C ILE A 50 7.56 -17.45 5.28
N LYS A 51 6.83 -16.85 6.22
CA LYS A 51 5.98 -15.68 5.94
C LYS A 51 6.80 -14.51 5.39
N MET A 52 7.95 -14.24 6.01
CA MET A 52 8.88 -13.22 5.56
C MET A 52 9.39 -13.49 4.15
N PHE A 53 9.77 -14.74 3.84
CA PHE A 53 10.24 -15.12 2.51
C PHE A 53 9.14 -14.95 1.45
N VAL A 54 7.90 -15.32 1.76
CA VAL A 54 6.74 -15.09 0.87
C VAL A 54 6.56 -13.60 0.58
N LEU A 55 6.68 -12.73 1.59
CA LEU A 55 6.58 -11.28 1.39
C LEU A 55 7.75 -10.71 0.57
N ILE A 56 8.99 -11.15 0.82
CA ILE A 56 10.15 -10.74 0.02
C ILE A 56 9.94 -11.16 -1.44
N PHE A 57 9.51 -12.41 -1.67
CA PHE A 57 9.19 -12.91 -3.00
C PHE A 57 8.13 -12.04 -3.68
N LEU A 58 7.05 -11.68 -2.97
CA LEU A 58 5.99 -10.82 -3.52
C LEU A 58 6.53 -9.42 -3.87
N LEU A 59 7.32 -8.79 -3.00
CA LEU A 59 7.91 -7.48 -3.26
C LEU A 59 8.84 -7.50 -4.49
N LEU A 60 9.66 -8.54 -4.63
CA LEU A 60 10.52 -8.73 -5.80
C LEU A 60 9.71 -9.06 -7.06
N TRP A 61 8.62 -9.82 -6.92
CA TRP A 61 7.74 -10.14 -8.04
C TRP A 61 7.02 -8.90 -8.57
N VAL A 62 6.49 -8.05 -7.68
CA VAL A 62 5.90 -6.75 -8.05
C VAL A 62 6.95 -5.86 -8.71
N ARG A 63 8.17 -5.79 -8.16
CA ARG A 63 9.28 -5.02 -8.77
C ARG A 63 9.59 -5.47 -10.20
N SER A 64 9.50 -6.77 -10.48
CA SER A 64 9.78 -7.34 -11.80
C SER A 64 8.62 -7.15 -12.79
N THR A 65 7.37 -7.18 -12.31
CA THR A 65 6.18 -7.17 -13.18
C THR A 65 5.60 -5.78 -13.43
N TRP A 66 5.72 -4.84 -12.50
CA TRP A 66 5.03 -3.56 -12.60
C TRP A 66 5.74 -2.56 -13.52
N PRO A 67 5.00 -1.92 -14.46
CA PRO A 67 5.51 -0.79 -15.21
C PRO A 67 5.87 0.37 -14.28
N ARG A 68 6.97 1.07 -14.57
CA ARG A 68 7.42 2.21 -13.76
C ARG A 68 6.35 3.32 -13.76
N LEU A 69 5.75 3.56 -12.59
CA LEU A 69 4.79 4.65 -12.38
C LEU A 69 5.51 5.98 -12.10
N ARG A 70 4.89 7.09 -12.51
CA ARG A 70 5.41 8.42 -12.20
C ARG A 70 5.21 8.73 -10.72
N ILE A 71 6.18 9.40 -10.10
CA ILE A 71 6.13 9.78 -8.67
C ILE A 71 4.85 10.54 -8.30
N ASP A 72 4.36 11.41 -9.19
CA ASP A 72 3.11 12.17 -8.97
C ASP A 72 1.88 11.27 -8.82
N GLN A 73 1.85 10.16 -9.58
CA GLN A 73 0.75 9.19 -9.53
C GLN A 73 0.82 8.37 -8.23
N ILE A 74 2.03 7.97 -7.83
CA ILE A 74 2.27 7.25 -6.57
C ILE A 74 1.91 8.15 -5.38
N MET A 75 2.35 9.40 -5.40
CA MET A 75 2.08 10.37 -4.35
C MET A 75 0.57 10.66 -4.25
N GLY A 76 -0.10 10.84 -5.39
CA GLY A 76 -1.55 11.01 -5.44
C GLY A 76 -2.30 9.80 -4.85
N PHE A 77 -1.88 8.58 -5.19
CA PHE A 77 -2.44 7.35 -4.64
C PHE A 77 -2.23 7.24 -3.13
N ALA A 78 -0.99 7.47 -2.66
CA ALA A 78 -0.64 7.38 -1.25
C ALA A 78 -1.40 8.39 -0.40
N TRP A 79 -1.45 9.66 -0.80
CA TRP A 79 -2.04 10.72 0.01
C TRP A 79 -3.56 10.81 -0.09
N LYS A 80 -4.14 10.62 -1.29
CA LYS A 80 -5.58 10.80 -1.48
C LYS A 80 -6.37 9.54 -1.17
N ILE A 81 -5.78 8.37 -1.37
CA ILE A 81 -6.48 7.09 -1.20
C ILE A 81 -5.98 6.39 0.07
N LEU A 82 -4.71 5.99 0.13
CA LEU A 82 -4.22 5.14 1.23
C LEU A 82 -4.28 5.84 2.59
N PHE A 83 -3.85 7.10 2.68
CA PHE A 83 -3.86 7.83 3.94
C PHE A 83 -5.28 8.04 4.50
N GLY A 84 -6.20 8.51 3.65
CA GLY A 84 -7.60 8.70 4.04
C GLY A 84 -8.28 7.39 4.44
N LEU A 85 -8.02 6.31 3.70
CA LEU A 85 -8.54 4.98 4.00
C LEU A 85 -7.99 4.44 5.32
N GLY A 86 -6.69 4.64 5.60
CA GLY A 86 -6.06 4.22 6.85
C GLY A 86 -6.66 4.93 8.06
N LEU A 87 -6.85 6.25 7.98
CA LEU A 87 -7.52 7.01 9.05
C LEU A 87 -8.95 6.53 9.27
N PHE A 88 -9.73 6.37 8.20
CA PHE A 88 -11.09 5.88 8.28
C PHE A 88 -11.16 4.47 8.90
N ASN A 89 -10.21 3.59 8.56
CA ASN A 89 -10.13 2.25 9.12
C ASN A 89 -9.95 2.24 10.64
N ILE A 90 -9.11 3.14 11.17
CA ILE A 90 -8.90 3.27 12.62
C ILE A 90 -10.21 3.64 13.33
N PHE A 91 -10.98 4.60 12.79
CA PHE A 91 -12.28 4.97 13.35
C PHE A 91 -13.30 3.84 13.24
N LEU A 92 -13.34 3.14 12.09
CA LEU A 92 -14.23 2.00 11.88
C LEU A 92 -14.00 0.92 12.94
N VAL A 93 -12.74 0.49 13.12
CA VAL A 93 -12.39 -0.54 14.11
C VAL A 93 -12.71 -0.07 15.54
N ALA A 94 -12.49 1.20 15.86
CA ALA A 94 -12.84 1.76 17.17
C ALA A 94 -14.36 1.70 17.45
N VAL A 95 -15.18 2.04 16.45
CA VAL A 95 -16.65 1.96 16.57
C VAL A 95 -17.11 0.52 16.69
N GLU A 96 -16.59 -0.39 15.84
CA GLU A 96 -16.93 -1.82 15.90
C GLU A 96 -16.59 -2.42 17.25
N PHE A 97 -15.44 -2.04 17.84
CA PHE A 97 -15.04 -2.48 19.17
C PHE A 97 -15.99 -1.96 20.26
N MET A 98 -16.39 -0.68 20.21
CA MET A 98 -17.37 -0.15 21.17
C MET A 98 -18.72 -0.86 21.08
N VAL A 99 -19.20 -1.14 19.87
CA VAL A 99 -20.45 -1.89 19.65
C VAL A 99 -20.31 -3.31 20.20
N ALA A 100 -19.15 -3.96 20.03
CA ALA A 100 -18.90 -5.29 20.55
C ALA A 100 -19.02 -5.36 22.08
N VAL A 101 -18.50 -4.32 22.75
CA VAL A 101 -18.54 -4.18 24.21
C VAL A 101 -19.99 -4.00 24.68
N GLU A 102 -20.77 -3.14 24.01
CA GLU A 102 -22.19 -2.91 24.35
C GLU A 102 -23.05 -4.16 24.16
N LEU A 103 -22.79 -4.94 23.12
CA LEU A 103 -23.51 -6.19 22.84
C LEU A 103 -23.08 -7.36 23.74
N GLY A 104 -22.10 -7.17 24.62
CA GLY A 104 -21.62 -8.20 25.54
C GLY A 104 -20.81 -9.32 24.86
N HIS A 105 -20.23 -9.06 23.68
CA HIS A 105 -19.37 -10.04 22.97
C HIS A 105 -17.91 -10.05 23.45
N THR A 106 -17.62 -9.34 24.54
CA THR A 106 -16.31 -9.29 25.18
C THR A 106 -16.21 -10.38 26.25
N LYS A 107 -15.16 -11.19 26.21
CA LYS A 107 -14.81 -12.17 27.24
C LYS A 107 -14.34 -11.47 28.52
N ASP A 108 -14.31 -12.20 29.62
CA ASP A 108 -13.91 -11.69 30.95
C ASP A 108 -12.46 -11.13 30.98
N ASP A 109 -11.63 -11.47 29.99
CA ASP A 109 -10.26 -10.97 29.82
C ASP A 109 -10.16 -9.67 29.00
N GLY A 110 -11.28 -9.11 28.55
CA GLY A 110 -11.33 -7.94 27.68
C GLY A 110 -11.10 -8.24 26.19
N SER A 111 -10.87 -9.51 25.82
CA SER A 111 -10.75 -9.93 24.43
C SER A 111 -12.12 -10.23 23.82
N LEU A 112 -12.26 -10.02 22.51
CA LEU A 112 -13.53 -10.28 21.83
C LEU A 112 -13.73 -11.79 21.59
N THR A 113 -14.99 -12.20 21.55
CA THR A 113 -15.36 -13.56 21.15
C THR A 113 -14.87 -13.83 19.73
N THR A 114 -14.32 -15.03 19.49
CA THR A 114 -13.71 -15.40 18.19
C THR A 114 -14.69 -15.24 17.03
N GLU A 115 -15.97 -15.53 17.26
CA GLU A 115 -17.05 -15.34 16.29
C GLU A 115 -17.21 -13.86 15.88
N TYR A 116 -17.19 -12.95 16.85
CA TYR A 116 -17.33 -11.53 16.62
C TYR A 116 -16.08 -10.93 15.94
N MET A 117 -14.88 -11.43 16.26
CA MET A 117 -13.65 -11.04 15.55
C MET A 117 -13.71 -11.38 14.05
N LEU A 118 -14.31 -12.51 13.68
CA LEU A 118 -14.50 -12.89 12.28
C LEU A 118 -15.52 -11.98 11.59
N ILE A 119 -16.60 -11.60 12.30
CA ILE A 119 -17.59 -10.64 11.79
C ILE A 119 -16.94 -9.27 11.57
N MET A 120 -16.20 -8.74 12.55
CA MET A 120 -15.45 -7.49 12.40
C MET A 120 -14.47 -7.55 11.24
N ALA A 121 -13.71 -8.64 11.10
CA ALA A 121 -12.81 -8.83 9.97
C ALA A 121 -13.56 -8.79 8.63
N ALA A 122 -14.71 -9.47 8.54
CA ALA A 122 -15.54 -9.47 7.34
C ALA A 122 -16.10 -8.08 7.01
N VAL A 123 -16.63 -7.36 8.01
CA VAL A 123 -17.14 -6.00 7.85
C VAL A 123 -16.01 -5.06 7.41
N ASN A 124 -14.85 -5.11 8.07
CA ASN A 124 -13.71 -4.30 7.74
C ASN A 124 -13.23 -4.54 6.29
N TRP A 125 -13.15 -5.81 5.86
CA TRP A 125 -12.82 -6.13 4.46
C TRP A 125 -13.88 -5.62 3.46
N MET A 126 -15.16 -5.79 3.77
CA MET A 126 -16.26 -5.30 2.92
C MET A 126 -16.22 -3.79 2.76
N VAL A 127 -16.11 -3.07 3.89
CA VAL A 127 -16.04 -1.61 3.91
C VAL A 127 -14.78 -1.11 3.20
N THR A 128 -13.64 -1.78 3.40
CA THR A 128 -12.38 -1.44 2.72
C THR A 128 -12.51 -1.58 1.21
N ILE A 129 -13.13 -2.65 0.70
CA ILE A 129 -13.37 -2.85 -0.74
C ILE A 129 -14.30 -1.76 -1.29
N ILE A 130 -15.41 -1.47 -0.60
CA ILE A 130 -16.37 -0.44 -1.01
C ILE A 130 -15.68 0.94 -1.05
N ALA A 131 -14.96 1.30 0.01
CA ALA A 131 -14.23 2.55 0.09
C ALA A 131 -13.16 2.67 -1.01
N PHE A 132 -12.45 1.58 -1.31
CA PHE A 132 -11.49 1.53 -2.40
C PHE A 132 -12.14 1.78 -3.77
N VAL A 133 -13.29 1.15 -4.05
CA VAL A 133 -14.03 1.35 -5.30
C VAL A 133 -14.56 2.78 -5.43
N ILE A 134 -15.14 3.33 -4.37
CA ILE A 134 -15.64 4.72 -4.35
C ILE A 134 -14.49 5.71 -4.61
N LEU A 135 -13.37 5.55 -3.90
CA LEU A 135 -12.21 6.43 -4.04
C LEU A 135 -11.53 6.28 -5.42
N ALA A 136 -11.46 5.06 -5.96
CA ALA A 136 -10.95 4.82 -7.31
C ALA A 136 -11.79 5.54 -8.38
N ASN A 137 -13.12 5.54 -8.21
CA ASN A 137 -14.02 6.26 -9.10
C ASN A 137 -13.89 7.78 -8.97
N PHE A 138 -13.67 8.31 -7.77
CA PHE A 138 -13.53 9.75 -7.54
C PHE A 138 -12.20 10.33 -8.03
N VAL A 139 -11.11 9.56 -7.89
CA VAL A 139 -9.77 9.97 -8.36
C VAL A 139 -9.61 9.72 -9.87
N GLY A 140 -10.42 8.82 -10.44
CA GLY A 140 -10.44 8.47 -11.85
C GLY A 140 -11.03 9.57 -12.74
N LYS A 141 -10.14 10.33 -13.39
CA LYS A 141 -10.31 11.14 -14.62
C LYS A 141 -10.46 12.65 -14.43
N LYS A 142 -9.33 13.38 -14.50
CA LYS A 142 -9.31 14.64 -15.25
C LYS A 142 -9.11 14.31 -16.73
N LYS A 143 -10.14 14.48 -17.56
CA LYS A 143 -9.98 14.46 -19.02
C LYS A 143 -9.13 15.67 -19.41
N TYR A 144 -7.86 15.44 -19.72
CA TYR A 144 -7.02 16.47 -20.33
C TYR A 144 -7.60 16.77 -21.72
N HIS A 145 -8.30 17.88 -21.84
CA HIS A 145 -8.61 18.44 -23.15
C HIS A 145 -7.29 18.90 -23.73
N ARG A 146 -6.83 18.20 -24.77
CA ARG A 146 -5.67 18.66 -25.53
C ARG A 146 -6.11 19.98 -26.18
N PRO A 147 -5.38 21.09 -26.01
CA PRO A 147 -5.67 22.29 -26.79
C PRO A 147 -5.63 21.91 -28.26
N GLU A 148 -6.59 22.42 -29.04
CA GLU A 148 -6.57 22.22 -30.49
C GLU A 148 -5.28 22.81 -31.04
N PRO A 149 -4.58 22.10 -31.95
CA PRO A 149 -3.34 22.60 -32.52
C PRO A 149 -3.65 23.83 -33.37
N THR A 150 -3.53 25.03 -32.79
CA THR A 150 -3.54 26.28 -33.55
C THR A 150 -2.22 26.39 -34.28
N ALA A 151 -2.26 26.69 -35.58
CA ALA A 151 -1.05 26.97 -36.34
C ALA A 151 -0.26 28.09 -35.64
N SER A 152 1.02 27.84 -35.40
CA SER A 152 1.92 28.86 -34.85
C SER A 152 1.86 30.10 -35.75
N PRO A 153 1.83 31.33 -35.21
CA PRO A 153 1.91 32.54 -36.02
C PRO A 153 3.10 32.53 -37.01
N LEU A 154 4.18 31.84 -36.65
CA LEU A 154 5.38 31.65 -37.48
C LEU A 154 5.16 30.71 -38.67
N ALA A 155 4.16 29.83 -38.64
CA ALA A 155 3.83 28.93 -39.75
C ALA A 155 3.20 29.68 -40.94
N ASN A 156 2.54 30.82 -40.69
CA ASN A 156 1.93 31.67 -41.73
C ASN A 156 2.85 32.80 -42.20
N MET A 157 4.00 33.02 -41.54
CA MET A 157 4.95 34.09 -41.90
C MET A 157 5.72 33.84 -43.21
N GLY A 158 5.65 32.64 -43.79
CA GLY A 158 6.29 32.31 -45.08
C GLY A 158 5.40 32.50 -46.31
N ILE A 159 4.13 32.89 -46.16
CA ILE A 159 3.13 32.95 -47.25
C ILE A 159 2.67 34.40 -47.55
N GLY A 160 3.07 35.39 -46.75
CA GLY A 160 2.76 36.81 -46.97
C GLY A 160 3.99 37.64 -47.29
N GLY A 161 4.47 37.54 -48.53
CA GLY A 161 5.57 38.34 -49.05
C GLY A 161 5.34 38.62 -50.54
N ASP A 162 4.40 39.52 -50.81
CA ASP A 162 4.29 40.27 -52.07
C ASP A 162 5.00 41.62 -51.91
#